data_AF-A0A4Q4CUJ8-F1
#
_entry.id   AF-A0A4Q4CUJ8-F1
#
_cell.length_a   1.000
_cell.length_b   1.000
_cell.length_c   1.000
_cell.angle_alpha   90.00
_cell.angle_beta   90.00
_cell.angle_gamma   90.00
#
_symmetry.space_group_name_H-M   'P 1'
#
loop_
_entity.id
_entity.type
_entity.pdbx_description
1 polymer ?
#
loop_
_entity_poly.entity_id
_entity_poly.type
_entity_poly.pdbx_seq_one_letter_code
_entity_poly.pdbx_strand_id
1 'polypeptide(L)'
;MTEADVWVLADPRAGTAAQALGIAERLGLPFRVVPLAWGPLARLPWPWPSLAGLTGTARREFRPPWPRLVISAGRRAGPVALWLAGKGARTVHCMRPGFGARRFDLLVLGRHDRAGEAANILPILGACHRMSPARLAAARLDWAPLERLPGPRVALLVGGKVRAEGMDPATAAAIGNQVAGFAGSVLATTSRRTGAAATEALSAALAGLPHRLYRWGDAGGNPFAGFLAWAD
;
A
#
# COMPACT_ATOMS: atom_id res chain seq x y z
N MET A 1 26.61 10.83 12.38
CA MET A 1 25.48 10.13 11.73
C MET A 1 25.23 10.81 10.40
N THR A 2 25.53 10.16 9.27
CA THR A 2 25.21 10.71 7.95
C THR A 2 23.70 10.87 7.86
N GLU A 3 23.25 12.11 7.85
CA GLU A 3 21.85 12.46 7.80
C GLU A 3 21.25 11.97 6.48
N ALA A 4 20.08 11.34 6.52
CA ALA A 4 19.57 10.64 5.34
C ALA A 4 19.17 11.64 4.23
N ASP A 5 19.89 11.59 3.11
CA ASP A 5 19.66 12.41 1.90
C ASP A 5 18.28 12.17 1.27
N VAL A 6 17.66 11.01 1.53
CA VAL A 6 16.36 10.60 1.00
C VAL A 6 15.32 10.56 2.10
N TRP A 7 14.20 11.27 1.92
CA TRP A 7 13.03 11.17 2.80
C TRP A 7 11.89 10.44 2.11
N VAL A 8 11.26 9.51 2.82
CA VAL A 8 10.08 8.79 2.36
C VAL A 8 8.88 9.23 3.19
N LEU A 9 7.92 9.90 2.56
CA LEU A 9 6.70 10.33 3.22
C LEU A 9 5.71 9.16 3.33
N ALA A 10 5.55 8.62 4.53
CA ALA A 10 4.73 7.43 4.78
C ALA A 10 3.29 7.81 5.18
N ASP A 11 2.34 7.66 4.25
CA ASP A 11 0.91 7.81 4.55
C ASP A 11 0.44 6.77 5.59
N PRO A 12 -0.50 7.09 6.50
CA PRO A 12 -1.02 6.12 7.46
C PRO A 12 -1.75 4.93 6.79
N ARG A 13 -2.14 5.05 5.51
CA ARG A 13 -2.61 3.91 4.71
C ARG A 13 -1.42 3.11 4.23
N ALA A 14 -1.24 1.91 4.78
CA ALA A 14 -0.16 0.99 4.44
C ALA A 14 0.04 0.77 2.93
N GLY A 15 -1.04 0.60 2.16
CA GLY A 15 -0.95 0.44 0.70
C GLY A 15 -0.42 1.67 -0.04
N THR A 16 -0.75 2.88 0.42
CA THR A 16 -0.20 4.13 -0.12
C THR A 16 1.27 4.27 0.27
N ALA A 17 1.59 4.08 1.55
CA ALA A 17 2.98 4.15 2.02
C ALA A 17 3.91 3.15 1.31
N ALA A 18 3.40 1.93 1.06
CA ALA A 18 4.15 0.86 0.41
C ALA A 18 4.65 1.24 -1.00
N GLN A 19 3.97 2.14 -1.71
CA GLN A 19 4.43 2.58 -3.03
C GLN A 19 5.72 3.39 -2.94
N ALA A 20 5.76 4.38 -2.05
CA ALA A 20 6.94 5.21 -1.83
C ALA A 20 8.08 4.43 -1.18
N LEU A 21 7.76 3.61 -0.16
CA LEU A 21 8.74 2.74 0.50
C LEU A 21 9.34 1.71 -0.47
N GLY A 22 8.53 1.13 -1.35
CA GLY A 22 9.01 0.14 -2.32
C GLY A 22 10.05 0.70 -3.27
N ILE A 23 9.89 1.96 -3.72
CA ILE A 23 10.92 2.64 -4.52
C ILE A 23 12.18 2.85 -3.67
N ALA A 24 12.04 3.43 -2.46
CA ALA A 24 13.16 3.76 -1.60
C ALA A 24 14.03 2.53 -1.25
N GLU A 25 13.39 1.40 -0.93
CA GLU A 25 14.06 0.13 -0.65
C GLU A 25 14.86 -0.40 -1.84
N ARG A 26 14.43 -0.13 -3.09
CA ARG A 26 15.13 -0.56 -4.30
C ARG A 26 16.22 0.41 -4.76
N LEU A 27 16.21 1.66 -4.29
CA LEU A 27 17.29 2.60 -4.56
C LEU A 27 18.61 2.18 -3.88
N GLY A 28 18.54 1.36 -2.81
CA GLY A 28 19.73 0.92 -2.07
C GLY A 28 20.46 2.05 -1.34
N LEU A 29 19.83 3.23 -1.22
CA LEU A 29 20.36 4.39 -0.51
C LEU A 29 19.79 4.46 0.91
N PRO A 30 20.53 4.97 1.90
CA PRO A 30 19.98 5.27 3.21
C PRO A 30 18.83 6.28 3.11
N PHE A 31 17.68 5.99 3.72
CA PHE A 31 16.53 6.88 3.72
C PHE A 31 15.90 7.00 5.11
N ARG A 32 15.36 8.20 5.41
CA ARG A 32 14.52 8.46 6.57
C ARG A 32 13.06 8.28 6.19
N VAL A 33 12.34 7.43 6.93
CA VAL A 33 10.88 7.37 6.83
C VAL A 33 10.32 8.49 7.70
N VAL A 34 9.51 9.37 7.10
CA VAL A 34 8.79 10.44 7.79
C VAL A 34 7.32 10.06 7.85
N PRO A 35 6.81 9.61 9.02
CA PRO A 35 5.40 9.26 9.17
C PRO A 35 4.53 10.50 8.99
N LEU A 36 3.53 10.39 8.11
CA LEU A 36 2.52 11.43 7.95
C LEU A 36 1.34 11.12 8.87
N ALA A 37 0.81 12.15 9.51
CA ALA A 37 -0.46 12.08 10.22
C ALA A 37 -1.38 13.20 9.74
N TRP A 38 -2.57 12.83 9.30
CA TRP A 38 -3.53 13.74 8.68
C TRP A 38 -4.43 14.39 9.71
N GLY A 39 -4.45 15.72 9.77
CA GLY A 39 -5.43 16.48 10.55
C GLY A 39 -6.74 16.71 9.79
N PRO A 40 -7.71 17.44 10.39
CA PRO A 40 -9.00 17.75 9.77
C PRO A 40 -8.86 18.42 8.40
N LEU A 41 -7.89 19.33 8.27
CA LEU A 41 -7.66 20.08 7.05
C LEU A 41 -7.08 19.23 5.90
N ALA A 42 -6.68 17.98 6.14
CA ALA A 42 -6.22 17.08 5.06
C ALA A 42 -7.33 16.72 4.06
N ARG A 43 -8.60 17.01 4.39
CA ARG A 43 -9.74 16.79 3.50
C ARG A 43 -9.81 17.84 2.39
N LEU A 44 -9.30 19.06 2.64
CA LEU A 44 -9.32 20.16 1.69
C LEU A 44 -8.41 19.88 0.47
N PRO A 45 -8.81 20.30 -0.73
CA PRO A 45 -8.02 20.13 -1.95
C PRO A 45 -6.98 21.26 -2.07
N TRP A 46 -5.94 21.23 -1.24
CA TRP A 46 -4.89 22.25 -1.23
C TRP A 46 -4.23 22.42 -2.61
N PRO A 47 -4.43 23.56 -3.31
CA PRO A 47 -3.82 23.80 -4.61
C PRO A 47 -2.48 24.54 -4.51
N TRP A 48 -1.73 24.32 -3.42
CA TRP A 48 -0.39 24.89 -3.22
C TRP A 48 0.47 24.02 -2.29
N PRO A 49 1.81 24.15 -2.34
CA PRO A 49 2.72 23.47 -1.43
C PRO A 49 2.44 23.85 0.02
N SER A 50 2.22 22.86 0.90
CA SER A 50 1.84 23.15 2.28
C SER A 50 2.00 21.94 3.20
N LEU A 51 2.28 22.23 4.48
CA LEU A 51 2.19 21.27 5.59
C LEU A 51 0.82 21.34 6.32
N ALA A 52 -0.09 22.21 5.89
CA ALA A 52 -1.35 22.50 6.60
C ALA A 52 -2.30 21.29 6.73
N GLY A 53 -2.15 20.27 5.89
CA GLY A 53 -2.90 19.01 6.02
C GLY A 53 -2.44 18.12 7.18
N LEU A 54 -1.24 18.33 7.71
CA LEU A 54 -0.66 17.50 8.76
C LEU A 54 -1.15 17.92 10.15
N THR A 55 -1.18 16.97 11.10
CA THR A 55 -1.33 17.26 12.53
C THR A 55 -0.15 18.08 13.05
N GLY A 56 -0.34 18.80 14.16
CA GLY A 56 0.76 19.55 14.79
C GLY A 56 1.96 18.68 15.17
N THR A 57 1.71 17.44 15.61
CA THR A 57 2.76 16.45 15.90
C THR A 57 3.57 16.09 14.66
N ALA A 58 2.93 15.71 13.55
CA ALA A 58 3.63 15.34 12.33
C ALA A 58 4.37 16.52 11.70
N ARG A 59 3.85 17.75 11.80
CA ARG A 59 4.56 18.94 11.27
C ARG A 59 5.91 19.16 11.94
N ARG A 60 6.07 18.80 13.22
CA ARG A 60 7.34 18.99 13.96
C ARG A 60 8.49 18.11 13.45
N GLU A 61 8.18 17.07 12.68
CA GLU A 61 9.18 16.22 12.04
C GLU A 61 9.89 16.91 10.86
N PHE A 62 9.27 17.96 10.30
CA PHE A 62 9.76 18.71 9.14
C PHE A 62 10.66 19.86 9.57
N ARG A 63 11.89 19.50 9.93
CA ARG A 63 12.96 20.43 10.32
C ARG A 63 14.24 20.15 9.52
N PRO A 64 15.08 21.17 9.29
CA PRO A 64 16.35 20.98 8.58
C PRO A 64 17.29 20.02 9.32
N PRO A 65 18.30 19.47 8.61
CA PRO A 65 18.56 19.67 7.18
C PRO A 65 17.54 18.98 6.28
N TRP A 66 17.29 19.60 5.14
CA TRP A 66 16.31 19.16 4.17
C TRP A 66 16.86 18.02 3.31
N PRO A 67 16.01 17.07 2.86
CA PRO A 67 16.46 15.99 2.00
C PRO A 67 16.84 16.53 0.61
N ARG A 68 17.72 15.80 -0.07
CA ARG A 68 17.99 16.00 -1.49
C ARG A 68 16.91 15.37 -2.37
N LEU A 69 16.26 14.31 -1.88
CA LEU A 69 15.18 13.60 -2.56
C LEU A 69 14.03 13.31 -1.60
N VAL A 70 12.81 13.62 -2.01
CA VAL A 70 11.59 13.17 -1.35
C VAL A 70 10.82 12.20 -2.23
N ILE A 71 10.46 11.05 -1.66
CA ILE A 71 9.62 10.03 -2.27
C ILE A 71 8.29 10.01 -1.52
N SER A 72 7.19 10.11 -2.24
CA SER A 72 5.86 10.24 -1.65
C SER A 72 4.81 9.50 -2.46
N ALA A 73 3.63 9.28 -1.89
CA ALA A 73 2.53 8.65 -2.60
C ALA A 73 1.17 9.20 -2.18
N GLY A 74 0.28 9.34 -3.16
CA GLY A 74 -1.12 9.67 -2.94
C GLY A 74 -1.42 11.17 -2.78
N ARG A 75 -2.68 11.52 -3.07
CA ARG A 75 -3.18 12.90 -3.16
C ARG A 75 -2.79 13.83 -2.00
N ARG A 76 -2.81 13.33 -0.76
CA ARG A 76 -2.58 14.16 0.43
C ARG A 76 -1.10 14.47 0.68
N ALA A 77 -0.22 13.58 0.22
CA ALA A 77 1.23 13.78 0.34
C ALA A 77 1.78 14.73 -0.73
N GLY A 78 1.06 14.94 -1.84
CA GLY A 78 1.49 15.82 -2.93
C GLY A 78 1.87 17.24 -2.47
N PRO A 79 0.98 17.98 -1.77
CA PRO A 79 1.31 19.30 -1.23
C PRO A 79 2.51 19.33 -0.27
N VAL A 80 2.73 18.27 0.50
CA VAL A 80 3.86 18.14 1.44
C VAL A 80 5.18 17.93 0.67
N ALA A 81 5.16 17.06 -0.34
CA ALA A 81 6.33 16.81 -1.19
C ALA A 81 6.74 18.06 -1.97
N LEU A 82 5.78 18.79 -2.54
CA LEU A 82 6.07 20.07 -3.22
C LEU A 82 6.54 21.16 -2.25
N TRP A 83 6.15 21.10 -0.97
CA TRP A 83 6.65 22.04 0.03
C TRP A 83 8.15 21.78 0.30
N LEU A 84 8.56 20.51 0.38
CA LEU A 84 9.96 20.11 0.46
C LEU A 84 10.73 20.45 -0.82
N ALA A 85 10.09 20.42 -1.99
CA ALA A 85 10.69 20.90 -3.24
C ALA A 85 11.09 22.38 -3.16
N GLY A 86 10.25 23.22 -2.54
CA GLY A 86 10.57 24.61 -2.23
C GLY A 86 11.70 24.79 -1.20
N LYS A 87 12.19 23.69 -0.59
CA LYS A 87 13.37 23.64 0.28
C LYS A 87 14.60 23.05 -0.43
N GLY A 88 14.52 22.76 -1.73
CA GLY A 88 15.61 22.26 -2.56
C GLY A 88 15.57 20.74 -2.84
N ALA A 89 14.56 20.02 -2.37
CA ALA A 89 14.45 18.58 -2.61
C ALA A 89 13.95 18.27 -4.03
N ARG A 90 14.54 17.27 -4.69
CA ARG A 90 13.94 16.61 -5.86
C ARG A 90 12.75 15.77 -5.43
N THR A 91 11.78 15.58 -6.30
CA THR A 91 10.49 14.98 -5.97
C THR A 91 10.14 13.79 -6.86
N VAL A 92 9.94 12.64 -6.23
CA VAL A 92 9.36 11.43 -6.86
C VAL A 92 8.03 11.15 -6.18
N HIS A 93 6.96 11.03 -6.96
CA HIS A 93 5.62 10.82 -6.41
C HIS A 93 4.88 9.68 -7.11
N CYS A 94 4.36 8.74 -6.31
CA CYS A 94 3.52 7.65 -6.78
C CYS A 94 2.04 8.04 -6.70
N MET A 95 1.22 7.54 -7.64
CA MET A 95 -0.21 7.87 -7.75
C MET A 95 -0.46 9.32 -8.20
N ARG A 96 -1.70 9.65 -8.55
CA ARG A 96 -2.07 11.03 -8.92
C ARG A 96 -1.96 11.98 -7.70
N PRO A 97 -1.17 13.08 -7.78
CA PRO A 97 -0.91 13.99 -6.66
C PRO A 97 -2.08 14.95 -6.34
N GLY A 98 -3.15 14.94 -7.13
CA GLY A 98 -4.30 15.84 -7.02
C GLY A 98 -4.04 17.24 -7.57
N PHE A 99 -2.97 17.89 -7.12
CA PHE A 99 -2.54 19.21 -7.59
C PHE A 99 -1.08 19.16 -8.09
N GLY A 100 -0.75 20.06 -9.02
CA GLY A 100 0.64 20.37 -9.35
C GLY A 100 1.39 19.23 -10.01
N ALA A 101 0.72 18.35 -10.76
CA ALA A 101 1.36 17.20 -11.42
C ALA A 101 2.62 17.59 -12.23
N ARG A 102 2.59 18.72 -12.95
CA ARG A 102 3.74 19.23 -13.72
C ARG A 102 4.90 19.78 -12.86
N ARG A 103 4.68 19.94 -11.55
CA ARG A 103 5.68 20.49 -10.61
C ARG A 103 6.55 19.41 -9.96
N PHE A 104 6.21 18.14 -10.17
CA PHE A 104 7.03 17.02 -9.71
C PHE A 104 8.14 16.74 -10.72
N ASP A 105 9.33 16.41 -10.24
CA ASP A 105 10.43 15.99 -11.10
C ASP A 105 10.13 14.63 -11.75
N LEU A 106 9.46 13.72 -11.03
CA LEU A 106 9.00 12.43 -11.55
C LEU A 106 7.69 11.97 -10.90
N LEU A 107 6.75 11.54 -11.74
CA LEU A 107 5.52 10.86 -11.35
C LEU A 107 5.56 9.40 -11.78
N VAL A 108 5.42 8.49 -10.83
CA VAL A 108 5.32 7.05 -11.10
C VAL A 108 3.85 6.64 -11.04
N LEU A 109 3.24 6.43 -12.21
CA LEU A 109 1.80 6.27 -12.34
C LEU A 109 1.45 4.93 -12.99
N GLY A 110 0.42 4.26 -12.49
CA GLY A 110 -0.07 3.03 -13.10
C GLY A 110 -0.68 3.32 -14.47
N ARG A 111 -0.42 2.49 -15.48
CA ARG A 111 -1.05 2.62 -16.81
C ARG A 111 -2.57 2.60 -16.75
N HIS A 112 -3.15 1.87 -15.77
CA HIS A 112 -4.59 1.82 -15.51
C HIS A 112 -5.18 3.17 -15.05
N ASP A 113 -4.35 4.09 -14.54
CA ASP A 113 -4.79 5.43 -14.16
C ASP A 113 -5.00 6.35 -15.35
N ARG A 114 -4.57 5.99 -16.58
CA ARG A 114 -4.78 6.79 -17.82
C ARG A 114 -4.42 8.28 -17.64
N ALA A 115 -3.22 8.57 -17.12
CA ALA A 115 -2.81 9.93 -16.76
C ALA A 115 -2.43 10.83 -17.95
N GLY A 116 -2.49 10.32 -19.18
CA GLY A 116 -1.95 10.99 -20.37
C GLY A 116 -0.43 10.90 -20.43
N GLU A 117 0.15 11.50 -21.47
CA GLU A 117 1.59 11.57 -21.68
C GLU A 117 2.15 12.91 -21.18
N ALA A 118 3.26 12.86 -20.45
CA ALA A 118 4.05 14.03 -20.08
C ALA A 118 5.49 13.61 -19.79
N ALA A 119 6.44 14.51 -20.02
CA ALA A 119 7.87 14.21 -19.87
C ALA A 119 8.28 13.79 -18.44
N ASN A 120 7.50 14.17 -17.42
CA ASN A 120 7.75 13.82 -16.03
C ASN A 120 6.92 12.61 -15.55
N ILE A 121 6.28 11.85 -16.44
CA ILE A 121 5.51 10.65 -16.09
C ILE A 121 6.28 9.40 -16.50
N LEU A 122 6.55 8.53 -15.53
CA LEU A 122 6.98 7.15 -15.71
C LEU A 122 5.79 6.21 -15.55
N PRO A 123 5.21 5.68 -16.64
CA PRO A 123 4.09 4.76 -16.59
C PRO A 123 4.54 3.34 -16.22
N ILE A 124 3.89 2.72 -15.24
CA ILE A 124 4.18 1.37 -14.76
C ILE A 124 2.98 0.42 -14.91
N LEU A 125 3.23 -0.88 -14.94
CA LEU A 125 2.18 -1.88 -14.75
C LEU A 125 1.80 -1.95 -13.27
N GLY A 126 0.51 -1.96 -12.98
CA GLY A 126 0.01 -2.02 -11.60
C GLY A 126 0.43 -0.80 -10.78
N ALA A 127 0.89 -1.04 -9.56
CA ALA A 127 1.34 -0.02 -8.62
C ALA A 127 2.66 -0.46 -7.96
N CYS A 128 3.50 0.50 -7.56
CA CYS A 128 4.70 0.21 -6.78
C CYS A 128 4.35 -0.54 -5.49
N HIS A 129 5.21 -1.47 -5.08
CA HIS A 129 5.01 -2.26 -3.88
C HIS A 129 6.35 -2.68 -3.27
N ARG A 130 6.30 -3.20 -2.04
CA ARG A 130 7.49 -3.65 -1.31
C ARG A 130 7.84 -5.12 -1.54
N MET A 131 7.06 -5.87 -2.33
CA MET A 131 7.37 -7.27 -2.60
C MET A 131 8.64 -7.40 -3.45
N SER A 132 9.54 -8.29 -3.02
CA SER A 132 10.79 -8.64 -3.68
C SER A 132 11.04 -10.13 -3.48
N PRO A 133 11.88 -10.79 -4.31
CA PRO A 133 12.25 -12.18 -4.08
C PRO A 133 12.80 -12.41 -2.66
N ALA A 134 13.69 -11.53 -2.17
CA ALA A 134 14.22 -11.60 -0.82
C ALA A 134 13.13 -11.45 0.26
N ARG A 135 12.16 -10.54 0.07
CA ARG A 135 11.06 -10.35 1.01
C ARG A 135 10.10 -11.54 1.02
N LEU A 136 9.83 -12.15 -0.14
CA LEU A 136 9.01 -13.34 -0.23
C LEU A 136 9.72 -14.56 0.39
N ALA A 137 11.03 -14.71 0.17
CA ALA A 137 11.82 -15.76 0.81
C ALA A 137 11.80 -15.64 2.35
N ALA A 138 12.02 -14.44 2.88
CA ALA A 138 11.90 -14.18 4.32
C ALA A 138 10.48 -14.46 4.83
N ALA A 139 9.46 -13.99 4.12
CA ALA A 139 8.06 -14.24 4.48
C ALA A 139 7.70 -15.74 4.42
N ARG A 140 8.33 -16.53 3.56
CA ARG A 140 8.11 -17.97 3.49
C ARG A 140 8.57 -18.65 4.79
N LEU A 141 9.70 -18.21 5.35
CA LEU A 141 10.22 -18.68 6.65
C LEU A 141 9.31 -18.26 7.80
N ASP A 142 8.93 -16.98 7.86
CA ASP A 142 8.06 -16.44 8.91
C ASP A 142 6.67 -17.13 8.96
N TRP A 143 6.24 -17.66 7.81
CA TRP A 143 4.94 -18.33 7.63
C TRP A 143 5.09 -19.83 7.32
N ALA A 144 6.20 -20.46 7.72
CA ALA A 144 6.48 -21.87 7.48
C ALA A 144 5.35 -22.85 7.83
N PRO A 145 4.51 -22.64 8.87
CA PRO A 145 3.38 -23.53 9.14
C PRO A 145 2.38 -23.70 7.99
N LEU A 146 2.33 -22.78 7.03
CA LEU A 146 1.47 -22.88 5.84
C LEU A 146 1.89 -23.99 4.87
N GLU A 147 3.13 -24.50 4.98
CA GLU A 147 3.63 -25.61 4.17
C GLU A 147 2.74 -26.86 4.25
N ARG A 148 2.17 -27.10 5.43
CA ARG A 148 1.35 -28.28 5.76
C ARG A 148 0.02 -28.32 5.00
N LEU A 149 -0.40 -27.20 4.41
CA LEU A 149 -1.61 -27.15 3.62
C LEU A 149 -1.36 -27.78 2.23
N PRO A 150 -2.28 -28.64 1.73
CA PRO A 150 -2.13 -29.27 0.42
C PRO A 150 -2.13 -28.26 -0.73
N GLY A 151 -1.31 -28.54 -1.75
CA GLY A 151 -1.27 -27.75 -2.98
C GLY A 151 -2.35 -28.15 -3.99
N PRO A 152 -2.71 -27.28 -4.95
CA PRO A 152 -2.21 -25.91 -5.11
C PRO A 152 -2.81 -24.96 -4.06
N ARG A 153 -1.96 -24.13 -3.45
CA ARG A 153 -2.36 -23.14 -2.43
C ARG A 153 -2.71 -21.83 -3.12
N VAL A 154 -3.95 -21.38 -2.97
CA VAL A 154 -4.42 -20.15 -3.61
C VAL A 154 -4.50 -19.03 -2.59
N ALA A 155 -3.73 -17.95 -2.81
CA ALA A 155 -3.86 -16.73 -2.03
C ALA A 155 -5.10 -15.93 -2.49
N LEU A 156 -6.06 -15.77 -1.57
CA LEU A 156 -7.30 -15.05 -1.82
C LEU A 156 -7.35 -13.73 -1.03
N LEU A 157 -7.23 -12.60 -1.74
CA LEU A 157 -7.19 -11.28 -1.13
C LEU A 157 -8.54 -10.57 -1.32
N VAL A 158 -9.38 -10.56 -0.27
CA VAL A 158 -10.76 -10.08 -0.38
C VAL A 158 -10.91 -8.67 0.18
N GLY A 159 -11.45 -7.76 -0.63
CA GLY A 159 -11.83 -6.43 -0.18
C GLY A 159 -12.92 -5.82 -1.05
N GLY A 160 -13.91 -5.21 -0.41
CA GLY A 160 -15.01 -4.52 -1.09
C GLY A 160 -14.57 -3.27 -1.86
N LYS A 161 -15.56 -2.61 -2.47
CA LYS A 161 -15.37 -1.43 -3.32
C LYS A 161 -14.59 -0.33 -2.59
N VAL A 162 -13.87 0.48 -3.36
CA VAL A 162 -13.13 1.63 -2.83
C VAL A 162 -14.10 2.58 -2.12
N ARG A 163 -13.83 2.90 -0.85
CA ARG A 163 -14.69 3.72 0.05
C ARG A 163 -16.04 3.10 0.45
N ALA A 164 -16.29 1.82 0.15
CA ALA A 164 -17.46 1.12 0.65
C ALA A 164 -17.21 0.51 2.03
N GLU A 165 -18.25 0.50 2.85
CA GLU A 165 -18.33 -0.28 4.08
C GLU A 165 -19.04 -1.59 3.77
N GLY A 166 -18.25 -2.59 3.38
CA GLY A 166 -18.76 -3.94 3.14
C GLY A 166 -18.75 -4.36 1.67
N MET A 167 -18.57 -5.66 1.50
CA MET A 167 -18.83 -6.43 0.29
C MET A 167 -20.20 -7.09 0.46
N ASP A 168 -20.91 -7.29 -0.66
CA ASP A 168 -22.11 -8.12 -0.65
C ASP A 168 -21.74 -9.57 -0.22
N PRO A 169 -22.37 -10.15 0.82
CA PRO A 169 -22.07 -11.50 1.27
C PRO A 169 -22.22 -12.57 0.19
N ALA A 170 -23.19 -12.43 -0.72
CA ALA A 170 -23.36 -13.38 -1.82
C ALA A 170 -22.17 -13.35 -2.78
N THR A 171 -21.65 -12.15 -3.06
CA THR A 171 -20.41 -11.99 -3.84
C THR A 171 -19.22 -12.66 -3.16
N ALA A 172 -19.07 -12.51 -1.83
CA ALA A 172 -17.97 -13.12 -1.10
C ALA A 172 -18.04 -14.66 -1.09
N ALA A 173 -19.24 -15.21 -0.89
CA ALA A 173 -19.47 -16.66 -0.98
C ALA A 173 -19.20 -17.19 -2.38
N ALA A 174 -19.65 -16.49 -3.43
CA ALA A 174 -19.42 -16.88 -4.82
C ALA A 174 -17.91 -16.94 -5.15
N ILE A 175 -17.14 -15.95 -4.71
CA ILE A 175 -15.67 -15.94 -4.87
C ILE A 175 -15.05 -17.11 -4.10
N GLY A 176 -15.49 -17.36 -2.86
CA GLY A 176 -15.02 -18.48 -2.05
C GLY A 176 -15.25 -19.83 -2.74
N ASN A 177 -16.47 -20.07 -3.23
CA ASN A 177 -16.83 -21.29 -3.95
C ASN A 177 -16.06 -21.46 -5.25
N GLN A 178 -15.84 -20.37 -6.00
CA GLN A 178 -15.06 -20.41 -7.23
C GLN A 178 -13.62 -20.86 -6.96
N VAL A 179 -12.99 -20.32 -5.91
CA VAL A 179 -11.62 -20.72 -5.54
C VAL A 179 -11.57 -22.15 -4.99
N ALA A 180 -12.55 -22.53 -4.17
CA ALA A 180 -12.68 -23.90 -3.65
C ALA A 180 -12.76 -24.96 -4.76
N GLY A 181 -13.28 -24.59 -5.95
CA GLY A 181 -13.40 -25.49 -7.09
C GLY A 181 -12.07 -25.89 -7.75
N PHE A 182 -10.96 -25.19 -7.47
CA PHE A 182 -9.65 -25.50 -8.06
C PHE A 182 -8.47 -25.49 -7.08
N ALA A 183 -8.68 -25.03 -5.84
CA ALA A 183 -7.64 -24.97 -4.82
C ALA A 183 -7.50 -26.30 -4.07
N GLY A 184 -6.26 -26.74 -3.84
CA GLY A 184 -5.98 -27.74 -2.80
C GLY A 184 -6.11 -27.12 -1.40
N SER A 185 -5.75 -25.85 -1.25
CA SER A 185 -5.98 -25.06 -0.04
C SER A 185 -6.11 -23.57 -0.31
N VAL A 186 -6.76 -22.84 0.59
CA VAL A 186 -6.96 -21.39 0.44
C VAL A 186 -6.28 -20.60 1.57
N LEU A 187 -5.48 -19.61 1.19
CA LEU A 187 -4.88 -18.62 2.07
C LEU A 187 -5.64 -17.31 1.92
N ALA A 188 -6.76 -17.17 2.64
CA ALA A 188 -7.69 -16.06 2.50
C ALA A 188 -7.42 -14.95 3.51
N THR A 189 -7.37 -13.70 3.07
CA THR A 189 -7.36 -12.53 3.97
C THR A 189 -8.48 -11.58 3.60
N THR A 190 -9.22 -11.10 4.60
CA THR A 190 -10.18 -10.01 4.42
C THR A 190 -9.54 -8.65 4.71
N SER A 191 -10.28 -7.57 4.46
CA SER A 191 -9.81 -6.19 4.68
C SER A 191 -10.89 -5.34 5.34
N ARG A 192 -10.53 -4.11 5.75
CA ARG A 192 -11.48 -3.07 6.22
C ARG A 192 -12.73 -2.92 5.36
N ARG A 193 -12.64 -3.22 4.07
CA ARG A 193 -13.70 -3.02 3.09
C ARG A 193 -14.59 -4.26 2.92
N THR A 194 -14.25 -5.38 3.54
CA THR A 194 -15.01 -6.63 3.38
C THR A 194 -16.28 -6.62 4.24
N GLY A 195 -16.19 -6.17 5.50
CA GLY A 195 -17.33 -6.21 6.43
C GLY A 195 -17.55 -7.60 7.04
N ALA A 196 -18.25 -7.64 8.18
CA ALA A 196 -18.43 -8.87 8.95
C ALA A 196 -19.27 -9.92 8.20
N ALA A 197 -20.44 -9.53 7.67
CA ALA A 197 -21.34 -10.46 6.98
C ALA A 197 -20.68 -11.17 5.79
N ALA A 198 -19.91 -10.44 4.96
CA ALA A 198 -19.18 -11.03 3.85
C ALA A 198 -17.98 -11.88 4.30
N THR A 199 -17.35 -11.53 5.44
CA THR A 199 -16.28 -12.36 6.02
C THR A 199 -16.82 -13.72 6.47
N GLU A 200 -17.99 -13.74 7.10
CA GLU A 200 -18.63 -14.99 7.52
C GLU A 200 -19.15 -15.80 6.34
N ALA A 201 -19.73 -15.16 5.32
CA ALA A 201 -20.12 -15.83 4.08
C ALA A 201 -18.91 -16.47 3.36
N LEU A 202 -17.77 -15.78 3.32
CA LEU A 202 -16.52 -16.35 2.81
C LEU A 202 -16.04 -17.51 3.68
N SER A 203 -16.05 -17.37 5.00
CA SER A 203 -15.64 -18.44 5.91
C SER A 203 -16.49 -19.70 5.73
N ALA A 204 -17.80 -19.55 5.57
CA ALA A 204 -18.71 -20.67 5.33
C ALA A 204 -18.44 -21.35 3.98
N ALA A 205 -18.22 -20.56 2.92
CA ALA A 205 -17.88 -21.08 1.60
C ALA A 205 -16.55 -21.88 1.60
N LEU A 206 -15.61 -21.53 2.47
CA LEU A 206 -14.31 -22.21 2.58
C LEU A 206 -14.31 -23.38 3.58
N ALA A 207 -15.38 -23.62 4.33
CA ALA A 207 -15.39 -24.59 5.43
C ALA A 207 -15.13 -26.04 4.98
N GLY A 208 -15.46 -26.37 3.72
CA GLY A 208 -15.28 -27.71 3.14
C GLY A 208 -13.87 -28.05 2.67
N LEU A 209 -12.91 -27.13 2.72
CA LEU A 209 -11.53 -27.36 2.29
C LEU A 209 -10.50 -26.88 3.32
N PRO A 210 -9.26 -27.40 3.29
CA PRO A 210 -8.18 -26.86 4.10
C PRO A 210 -7.93 -25.39 3.76
N HIS A 211 -7.98 -24.52 4.77
CA HIS A 211 -7.79 -23.09 4.55
C HIS A 211 -7.19 -22.39 5.77
N ARG A 212 -6.57 -21.25 5.52
CA ARG A 212 -6.19 -20.26 6.52
C ARG A 212 -6.93 -18.96 6.20
N LEU A 213 -7.87 -18.57 7.06
CA LEU A 213 -8.56 -17.30 6.96
C LEU A 213 -8.00 -16.31 7.99
N TYR A 214 -7.44 -15.20 7.52
CA TYR A 214 -7.15 -14.02 8.33
C TYR A 214 -8.28 -13.01 8.18
N ARG A 215 -8.99 -12.73 9.29
CA ARG A 215 -10.03 -11.71 9.32
C ARG A 215 -9.41 -10.36 9.61
N TRP A 216 -9.92 -9.31 8.97
CA TRP A 216 -9.47 -7.96 9.26
C TRP A 216 -9.70 -7.63 10.75
N GLY A 217 -8.60 -7.35 11.46
CA GLY A 217 -8.60 -7.07 12.90
C GLY A 217 -8.07 -8.22 13.76
N ASP A 218 -7.83 -9.40 13.17
CA ASP A 218 -7.19 -10.50 13.88
C ASP A 218 -5.81 -10.10 14.39
N ALA A 219 -5.47 -10.59 15.58
CA ALA A 219 -4.16 -10.39 16.18
C ALA A 219 -3.06 -11.03 15.32
N GLY A 220 -1.86 -10.45 15.40
CA GLY A 220 -0.69 -10.88 14.64
C GLY A 220 -0.30 -9.94 13.51
N GLY A 221 0.73 -10.33 12.77
CA GLY A 221 1.25 -9.56 11.63
C GLY A 221 0.34 -9.65 10.40
N ASN A 222 0.49 -8.68 9.49
CA ASN A 222 -0.20 -8.67 8.20
C ASN A 222 0.20 -9.93 7.37
N PRO A 223 -0.76 -10.82 7.01
CA PRO A 223 -0.47 -12.09 6.36
C PRO A 223 -0.07 -11.97 4.89
N PHE A 224 -0.26 -10.79 4.29
CA PHE A 224 -0.15 -10.58 2.84
C PHE A 224 1.15 -11.14 2.24
N ALA A 225 2.30 -10.86 2.85
CA ALA A 225 3.57 -11.35 2.32
C ALA A 225 3.71 -12.87 2.47
N GLY A 226 3.26 -13.44 3.58
CA GLY A 226 3.29 -14.89 3.81
C GLY A 226 2.37 -15.65 2.87
N PHE A 227 1.16 -15.15 2.67
CA PHE A 227 0.20 -15.77 1.75
C PHE A 227 0.70 -15.73 0.31
N LEU A 228 1.30 -14.62 -0.13
CA LEU A 228 1.92 -14.54 -1.46
C LEU A 228 3.16 -15.44 -1.59
N ALA A 229 3.93 -15.63 -0.51
CA ALA A 229 5.14 -16.45 -0.54
C ALA A 229 4.86 -17.96 -0.57
N TRP A 230 3.67 -18.37 -0.14
CA TRP A 230 3.21 -19.76 -0.10
C TRP A 230 2.18 -20.13 -1.16
N ALA A 231 1.66 -19.15 -1.92
CA ALA A 231 0.79 -19.44 -3.04
C ALA A 231 1.56 -20.09 -4.20
N ASP A 232 0.87 -20.96 -4.93
CA ASP A 232 1.38 -21.72 -6.09
C ASP A 232 0.84 -21.15 -7.42
#